data_AF-A0A3L7T0V3-F1
#
_entry.id   AF-A0A3L7T0V3-F1
#
_cell.length_a   1.000
_cell.length_b   1.000
_cell.length_c   1.000
_cell.angle_alpha   90.00
_cell.angle_beta   90.00
_cell.angle_gamma   90.00
#
_symmetry.space_group_name_H-M   'P 1'
#
loop_
_entity.id
_entity.type
_entity.pdbx_description
1 polymer ?
#
loop_
_entity_poly.entity_id
_entity_poly.type
_entity_poly.pdbx_seq_one_letter_code
_entity_poly.pdbx_strand_id
1 'polypeptide(L)'
;MLIATLILSAIILVAANRAAYQGRLGFLFPFVGVLFGILPFFTGLIFFTPVFFTFMLLLIGYAIWSSAKGRPKVYLMYSLGAFVVVFALCLWSGRGYIHEMAILREKYPIIRLEGTLPVPSKENHPESLPEKSNLALVKLENRLAEAEQRQWMMRNMLQKLHESTINDFIENPGFGVVRMPRPSEYLDRAFIRDSQIREPLEQPEPGSLVSLIPEIDQQDPEGMHGILENHWGNVFQFGDPKRNGLIRPGREVVGGLPHQFNEKPEMPKPWKLLRVELVGLLLKEEPVVYMSAHLPDMKELRSVPTRKLESFESSALEKLRKGEDLVTGTNPDGMRILGALRSAQQCQKCHGGERGDLLGAFSYSLSKAGR
;
A
#
# COMPACT_ATOMS: atom_id res chain seq x y z
N MET A 1 24.90 -1.65 -19.19
CA MET A 1 24.24 -1.72 -20.51
C MET A 1 24.39 -0.48 -21.39
N LEU A 2 24.18 0.77 -20.93
CA LEU A 2 24.35 1.96 -21.80
C LEU A 2 25.69 1.97 -22.57
N ILE A 3 26.80 1.64 -21.90
CA ILE A 3 28.11 1.53 -22.54
C ILE A 3 28.11 0.44 -23.61
N ALA A 4 27.56 -0.74 -23.32
CA ALA A 4 27.47 -1.84 -24.28
C ALA A 4 26.57 -1.48 -25.48
N THR A 5 25.43 -0.81 -25.27
CA THR A 5 24.56 -0.37 -26.38
C THR A 5 25.24 0.71 -27.22
N LEU A 6 25.98 1.64 -26.61
CA LEU A 6 26.80 2.62 -27.33
C LEU A 6 27.89 1.94 -28.16
N ILE A 7 28.62 0.97 -27.59
CA ILE A 7 29.66 0.20 -28.29
C ILE A 7 29.07 -0.57 -29.48
N LEU A 8 27.98 -1.30 -29.28
CA LEU A 8 27.33 -2.06 -30.35
C LEU A 8 26.75 -1.15 -31.43
N SER A 9 26.10 -0.05 -31.06
CA SER A 9 25.63 0.95 -32.02
C SER A 9 26.80 1.57 -32.80
N ALA A 10 27.95 1.82 -32.16
CA ALA A 10 29.16 2.30 -32.84
C ALA A 10 29.71 1.27 -33.83
N ILE A 11 29.71 -0.03 -33.48
CA ILE A 11 30.12 -1.11 -34.38
C ILE A 11 29.21 -1.16 -35.62
N ILE A 12 27.88 -1.11 -35.43
CA ILE A 12 26.91 -1.08 -36.54
C ILE A 12 27.12 0.17 -37.40
N LEU A 13 27.34 1.34 -36.78
CA LEU A 13 27.58 2.59 -37.47
C LEU A 13 28.83 2.53 -38.37
N VAL A 14 29.94 1.98 -37.85
CA VAL A 14 31.18 1.79 -38.60
C VAL A 14 30.98 0.81 -39.75
N ALA A 15 30.30 -0.32 -39.52
CA ALA A 15 30.00 -1.30 -40.55
C ALA A 15 29.13 -0.71 -41.68
N ALA A 16 28.11 0.07 -41.32
CA ALA A 16 27.21 0.74 -42.26
C ALA A 16 27.96 1.76 -43.14
N ASN A 17 28.78 2.61 -42.50
CA ASN A 17 29.57 3.62 -43.21
C ASN A 17 30.64 3.01 -44.10
N ARG A 18 31.27 1.90 -43.68
CA ARG A 18 32.20 1.13 -44.51
C ARG A 18 31.51 0.55 -45.75
N ALA A 19 30.31 -0.01 -45.60
CA ALA A 19 29.53 -0.51 -46.74
C ALA A 19 29.19 0.61 -47.73
N ALA A 20 28.76 1.78 -47.24
CA ALA A 20 28.49 2.94 -48.07
C ALA A 20 29.76 3.47 -48.77
N TYR A 21 30.90 3.51 -48.09
CA TYR A 21 32.18 3.92 -48.70
C TYR A 21 32.62 2.99 -49.83
N GLN A 22 32.38 1.68 -49.70
CA GLN A 22 32.73 0.69 -50.72
C GLN A 22 31.73 0.66 -51.89
N GLY A 23 30.59 1.35 -51.80
CA GLY A 23 29.56 1.39 -52.84
C GLY A 23 28.88 0.05 -53.12
N ARG A 24 29.05 -0.95 -52.23
CA ARG A 24 28.44 -2.27 -52.34
C ARG A 24 27.91 -2.67 -50.97
N LEU A 25 26.69 -3.22 -50.94
CA LEU A 25 26.12 -3.81 -49.74
C LEU A 25 26.81 -5.15 -49.50
N GLY A 26 28.03 -5.11 -48.96
CA GLY A 26 28.76 -6.31 -48.59
C GLY A 26 28.00 -7.11 -47.53
N PHE A 27 28.15 -8.44 -47.53
CA PHE A 27 27.50 -9.37 -46.59
C PHE A 27 27.69 -8.98 -45.11
N LEU A 28 28.78 -8.28 -44.78
CA LEU A 28 29.13 -7.87 -43.43
C LEU A 28 28.09 -6.97 -42.76
N PHE A 29 27.53 -5.97 -43.45
CA PHE A 29 26.60 -5.01 -42.82
C PHE A 29 25.25 -5.64 -42.39
N PRO A 30 24.50 -6.35 -43.24
CA PRO A 30 23.27 -7.01 -42.82
C PRO A 30 23.56 -8.11 -41.79
N PHE A 31 24.67 -8.84 -41.90
CA PHE A 31 25.07 -9.84 -40.91
C PHE A 31 25.28 -9.24 -39.51
N VAL A 32 26.07 -8.16 -39.41
CA VAL A 32 26.31 -7.43 -38.16
C VAL A 32 25.00 -6.87 -37.60
N GLY A 33 24.14 -6.33 -38.45
CA GLY A 33 22.82 -5.82 -38.04
C GLY A 33 21.85 -6.88 -37.54
N VAL A 34 21.83 -8.07 -38.15
CA VAL A 34 21.03 -9.20 -37.68
C VAL A 34 21.56 -9.70 -36.34
N LEU A 35 22.88 -9.89 -36.23
CA LEU A 35 23.54 -10.44 -35.04
C LEU A 35 23.39 -9.55 -33.81
N PHE A 36 23.55 -8.23 -33.97
CA PHE A 36 23.56 -7.28 -32.84
C PHE A 36 22.26 -6.48 -32.69
N GLY A 37 21.43 -6.40 -33.73
CA GLY A 37 20.16 -5.68 -33.71
C GLY A 37 18.95 -6.61 -33.57
N ILE A 38 18.77 -7.55 -34.50
CA ILE A 38 17.54 -8.36 -34.60
C ILE A 38 17.55 -9.53 -33.61
N LEU A 39 18.58 -10.36 -33.61
CA LEU A 39 18.63 -11.56 -32.76
C LEU A 39 18.49 -11.23 -31.26
N PRO A 40 19.18 -10.21 -30.70
CA PRO A 40 19.02 -9.85 -29.30
C PRO A 40 17.61 -9.31 -28.99
N PHE A 41 17.00 -8.60 -29.94
CA PHE A 41 15.65 -8.07 -29.78
C PHE A 41 14.60 -9.19 -29.65
N PHE A 42 14.69 -10.24 -30.47
CA PHE A 42 13.73 -11.36 -30.46
C PHE A 42 14.01 -12.43 -29.39
N THR A 43 15.23 -12.53 -28.88
CA THR A 43 15.59 -13.49 -27.80
C THR A 43 15.24 -12.99 -26.40
N GLY A 44 14.52 -11.87 -26.28
CA GLY A 44 14.16 -11.29 -24.99
C GLY A 44 15.26 -10.44 -24.35
N LEU A 45 16.42 -10.29 -25.02
CA LEU A 45 17.44 -9.29 -24.67
C LEU A 45 17.02 -7.91 -25.20
N ILE A 46 15.82 -7.47 -24.80
CA ILE A 46 15.14 -6.22 -25.21
C ILE A 46 15.98 -4.97 -24.86
N PHE A 47 17.05 -5.14 -24.07
CA PHE A 47 18.07 -4.15 -23.73
C PHE A 47 18.74 -3.50 -24.95
N PHE A 48 18.63 -4.09 -26.15
CA PHE A 48 19.20 -3.55 -27.39
C PHE A 48 18.21 -2.75 -28.25
N THR A 49 17.12 -2.27 -27.68
CA THR A 49 16.12 -1.43 -28.41
C THR A 49 16.76 -0.25 -29.18
N PRO A 50 17.68 0.55 -28.60
CA PRO A 50 18.37 1.61 -29.36
C PRO A 50 19.22 1.07 -30.51
N VAL A 51 19.87 -0.08 -30.32
CA VAL A 51 20.72 -0.72 -31.33
C VAL A 51 19.88 -1.20 -32.51
N PHE A 52 18.73 -1.82 -32.24
CA PHE A 52 17.76 -2.24 -33.25
C PHE A 52 17.24 -1.05 -34.06
N PHE A 53 16.76 0.02 -33.42
CA PHE A 53 16.26 1.19 -34.14
C PHE A 53 17.36 1.92 -34.92
N THR A 54 18.57 2.00 -34.36
CA THR A 54 19.74 2.53 -35.07
C THR A 54 19.98 1.71 -36.34
N PHE A 55 20.01 0.38 -36.24
CA PHE A 55 20.20 -0.50 -37.40
C PHE A 55 19.10 -0.33 -38.46
N MET A 56 17.83 -0.28 -38.05
CA MET A 56 16.70 -0.07 -38.96
C MET A 56 16.81 1.25 -39.72
N LEU A 57 17.12 2.36 -39.03
CA LEU A 57 17.30 3.66 -39.68
C LEU A 57 18.49 3.66 -40.64
N LEU A 58 19.61 3.05 -40.25
CA LEU A 58 20.77 2.92 -41.13
C LEU A 58 20.46 2.10 -42.39
N LEU A 59 19.71 1.00 -42.26
CA LEU A 59 19.29 0.18 -43.39
C LEU A 59 18.41 0.96 -44.37
N ILE A 60 17.43 1.71 -43.86
CA ILE A 60 16.56 2.58 -44.66
C ILE A 60 17.38 3.68 -45.34
N GLY A 61 18.22 4.37 -44.59
CA GLY A 61 19.11 5.41 -45.12
C GLY A 61 20.04 4.90 -46.20
N TYR A 62 20.55 3.68 -46.06
CA TYR A 62 21.43 3.07 -47.06
C TYR A 62 20.66 2.78 -48.35
N ALA A 63 19.44 2.25 -48.26
CA ALA A 63 18.59 1.98 -49.43
C ALA A 63 18.28 3.28 -50.21
N ILE A 64 17.93 4.36 -49.50
CA ILE A 64 17.69 5.68 -50.08
C ILE A 64 18.98 6.24 -50.70
N TRP A 65 20.09 6.21 -49.96
CA TRP A 65 21.38 6.73 -50.43
C TRP A 65 21.88 6.01 -51.69
N SER A 66 21.79 4.67 -51.72
CA SER A 66 22.26 3.84 -52.83
C SER A 66 21.41 4.03 -54.09
N SER A 67 20.09 4.16 -53.95
CA SER A 67 19.20 4.46 -55.10
C SER A 67 19.44 5.86 -55.67
N ALA A 68 19.78 6.84 -54.83
CA ALA A 68 20.09 8.20 -55.25
C ALA A 68 21.53 8.41 -55.77
N LYS A 69 22.37 7.35 -55.84
CA LYS A 69 23.81 7.45 -56.15
C LYS A 69 24.53 8.51 -55.30
N GLY A 70 24.17 8.59 -54.02
CA GLY A 70 24.65 9.62 -53.11
C GLY A 70 26.16 9.55 -52.86
N ARG A 71 26.75 10.68 -52.43
CA ARG A 71 28.16 10.71 -51.99
C ARG A 71 28.29 10.09 -50.58
N PRO A 72 29.37 9.35 -50.25
CA PRO A 72 29.54 8.73 -48.93
C PRO A 72 29.47 9.72 -47.75
N LYS A 73 29.93 10.97 -47.93
CA LYS A 73 29.85 12.03 -46.91
C LYS A 73 28.40 12.32 -46.47
N VAL A 74 27.44 12.22 -47.38
CA VAL A 74 26.02 12.46 -47.07
C VAL A 74 25.48 11.33 -46.18
N TYR A 75 25.86 10.08 -46.48
CA TYR A 75 25.48 8.94 -45.66
C TYR A 75 26.08 9.00 -44.26
N LEU A 76 27.34 9.46 -44.13
CA LEU A 76 27.97 9.65 -42.82
C LEU A 76 27.16 10.63 -41.94
N MET A 77 26.81 11.80 -42.48
CA MET A 77 25.99 12.78 -41.75
C MET A 77 24.62 12.22 -41.38
N TYR A 78 23.98 11.49 -42.30
CA TYR A 78 22.72 10.80 -42.02
C TYR A 78 22.87 9.79 -40.86
N SER A 79 23.90 8.95 -40.92
CA SER A 79 24.12 7.88 -39.95
C SER A 79 24.39 8.40 -38.54
N LEU A 80 25.17 9.49 -38.43
CA LEU A 80 25.38 10.21 -37.17
C LEU A 80 24.09 10.85 -36.65
N GLY A 81 23.31 11.48 -37.54
CA GLY A 81 22.00 12.03 -37.19
C GLY A 81 21.03 10.96 -36.67
N ALA A 82 20.94 9.82 -37.35
CA ALA A 82 20.10 8.70 -36.93
C ALA A 82 20.49 8.18 -35.54
N PHE A 83 21.79 8.02 -35.28
CA PHE A 83 22.30 7.63 -33.96
C PHE A 83 21.89 8.63 -32.88
N VAL A 84 22.12 9.93 -33.09
CA VAL A 84 21.74 10.98 -32.13
C VAL A 84 20.23 10.98 -31.87
N VAL A 85 19.41 10.89 -32.91
CA VAL A 85 17.94 10.87 -32.80
C VAL A 85 17.46 9.70 -31.97
N VAL A 86 17.96 8.49 -32.22
CA VAL A 86 17.55 7.29 -31.47
C VAL A 86 17.89 7.41 -29.99
N PHE A 87 19.11 7.82 -29.66
CA PHE A 87 19.52 7.97 -28.27
C PHE A 87 18.79 9.13 -27.58
N ALA A 88 18.53 10.24 -28.27
CA ALA A 88 17.73 11.33 -27.74
C ALA A 88 16.29 10.90 -27.41
N LEU A 89 15.64 10.11 -28.27
CA LEU A 89 14.31 9.55 -28.02
C LEU A 89 14.30 8.58 -26.83
N CYS A 90 15.35 7.76 -26.70
CA CYS A 90 15.50 6.87 -25.54
C CYS A 90 15.70 7.66 -24.23
N LEU A 91 16.50 8.73 -24.25
CA LEU A 91 16.68 9.61 -23.09
C LEU A 91 15.38 10.35 -22.73
N TRP A 92 14.67 10.87 -23.73
CA TRP A 92 13.38 11.55 -23.53
C TRP A 92 12.36 10.60 -22.89
N SER A 93 12.20 9.40 -23.45
CA SER A 93 11.25 8.41 -22.90
C SER A 93 11.64 7.94 -21.49
N GLY A 94 12.94 7.81 -21.20
CA GLY A 94 13.44 7.55 -19.86
C GLY A 94 13.13 8.68 -18.86
N ARG A 95 13.22 9.94 -19.29
CA ARG A 95 12.90 11.10 -18.43
C ARG A 95 11.45 11.08 -17.96
N GLY A 96 10.51 10.74 -18.85
CA GLY A 96 9.09 10.61 -18.48
C GLY A 96 8.87 9.57 -17.39
N TYR A 97 9.53 8.40 -17.52
CA TYR A 97 9.46 7.35 -16.52
C TYR A 97 10.06 7.76 -15.16
N ILE A 98 11.22 8.42 -15.15
CA ILE A 98 11.83 8.91 -13.91
C ILE A 98 10.92 9.93 -13.22
N HIS A 99 10.31 10.84 -13.99
CA HIS A 99 9.38 11.83 -13.46
C HIS A 99 8.13 11.15 -12.86
N GLU A 100 7.55 10.19 -13.58
CA GLU A 100 6.41 9.39 -13.10
C GLU A 100 6.76 8.63 -11.80
N MET A 101 7.93 8.01 -11.70
CA MET A 101 8.38 7.34 -10.48
C MET A 101 8.60 8.33 -9.32
N ALA A 102 9.08 9.53 -9.60
CA ALA A 102 9.22 10.57 -8.58
C ALA A 102 7.86 10.99 -8.02
N ILE A 103 6.86 11.21 -8.88
CA ILE A 103 5.48 11.52 -8.48
C ILE A 103 4.91 10.38 -7.63
N LEU A 104 5.09 9.13 -8.04
CA LEU A 104 4.59 7.98 -7.27
C LEU A 104 5.26 7.87 -5.89
N ARG A 105 6.57 8.11 -5.78
CA ARG A 105 7.26 8.09 -4.48
C ARG A 105 6.80 9.21 -3.56
N GLU A 106 6.49 10.37 -4.11
CA GLU A 106 5.89 11.47 -3.36
C GLU A 106 4.47 11.11 -2.89
N LYS A 107 3.68 10.45 -3.76
CA LYS A 107 2.32 9.98 -3.44
C LYS A 107 2.29 8.85 -2.40
N TYR A 108 3.28 7.96 -2.42
CA TYR A 108 3.39 6.81 -1.52
C TYR A 108 4.63 6.91 -0.65
N PRO A 109 4.75 7.91 0.23
CA PRO A 109 5.98 8.13 0.97
C PRO A 109 6.27 6.97 1.93
N ILE A 110 7.55 6.83 2.29
CA ILE A 110 7.97 5.99 3.40
C ILE A 110 7.71 6.77 4.69
N ILE A 111 6.83 6.24 5.54
CA ILE A 111 6.48 6.81 6.84
C ILE A 111 7.16 5.97 7.90
N ARG A 112 8.01 6.59 8.71
CA ARG A 112 8.58 5.97 9.90
C ARG A 112 7.60 6.09 11.05
N LEU A 113 7.21 4.97 11.66
CA LEU A 113 6.31 4.95 12.82
C LEU A 113 7.08 5.08 14.14
N GLU A 114 8.39 4.89 14.11
CA GLU A 114 9.26 5.05 15.28
C GLU A 114 9.16 6.48 15.83
N GLY A 115 8.97 6.60 17.15
CA GLY A 115 8.68 7.87 17.82
C GLY A 115 7.25 8.40 17.65
N THR A 116 6.45 7.86 16.73
CA THR A 116 5.05 8.26 16.54
C THR A 116 4.07 7.37 17.31
N LEU A 117 4.37 6.08 17.40
CA LEU A 117 3.52 5.10 18.08
C LEU A 117 4.27 4.51 19.30
N PRO A 118 3.84 4.84 20.54
CA PRO A 118 4.40 4.24 21.72
C PRO A 118 4.13 2.74 21.73
N VAL A 119 5.03 2.00 22.35
CA VAL A 119 4.84 0.56 22.59
C VAL A 119 3.70 0.40 23.61
N PRO A 120 2.81 -0.60 23.44
CA PRO A 120 1.79 -0.89 24.45
C PRO A 120 2.39 -1.04 25.86
N SER A 121 1.71 -0.47 26.86
CA SER A 121 2.09 -0.64 28.26
C SER A 121 1.97 -2.11 28.68
N LYS A 122 2.83 -2.56 29.61
CA LYS A 122 2.72 -3.90 30.22
C LYS A 122 1.36 -4.13 30.89
N GLU A 123 0.71 -3.08 31.37
CA GLU A 123 -0.65 -3.18 31.96
C GLU A 123 -1.71 -3.61 30.93
N ASN A 124 -1.45 -3.41 29.65
CA ASN A 124 -2.34 -3.80 28.57
C ASN A 124 -2.06 -5.22 28.07
N HIS A 125 -1.02 -5.88 28.60
CA HIS A 125 -0.71 -7.27 28.30
C HIS A 125 -1.45 -8.18 29.30
N PRO A 126 -2.41 -9.00 28.85
CA PRO A 126 -3.03 -10.00 29.71
C PRO A 126 -2.04 -11.12 30.02
N GLU A 127 -1.93 -11.54 31.28
CA GLU A 127 -1.08 -12.68 31.67
C GLU A 127 -1.41 -13.95 30.89
N SER A 128 -2.71 -14.17 30.62
CA SER A 128 -3.17 -15.17 29.67
C SER A 128 -4.49 -14.73 29.04
N LEU A 129 -4.68 -15.04 27.76
CA LEU A 129 -5.97 -14.83 27.12
C LEU A 129 -6.91 -15.99 27.45
N PRO A 130 -8.17 -15.73 27.82
CA PRO A 130 -9.20 -16.76 27.85
C PRO A 130 -9.25 -17.53 26.52
N GLU A 131 -9.53 -18.83 26.57
CA GLU A 131 -9.52 -19.70 25.39
C GLU A 131 -10.42 -19.17 24.26
N LYS A 132 -11.62 -18.70 24.61
CA LYS A 132 -12.57 -18.07 23.68
C LYS A 132 -11.95 -16.86 22.96
N SER A 133 -11.23 -16.02 23.70
CA SER A 133 -10.58 -14.82 23.15
C SER A 133 -9.36 -15.15 22.32
N ASN A 134 -8.58 -16.14 22.72
CA ASN A 134 -7.48 -16.66 21.93
C ASN A 134 -7.98 -17.23 20.58
N LEU A 135 -9.07 -18.00 20.58
CA LEU A 135 -9.66 -18.57 19.37
C LEU A 135 -10.17 -17.47 18.42
N ALA A 136 -10.84 -16.45 18.96
CA ALA A 136 -11.30 -15.32 18.18
C ALA A 136 -10.14 -14.54 17.55
N LEU A 137 -9.04 -14.35 18.30
CA LEU A 137 -7.83 -13.71 17.80
C LEU A 137 -7.16 -14.53 16.68
N VAL A 138 -7.11 -15.87 16.79
CA VAL A 138 -6.63 -16.75 15.70
C VAL A 138 -7.51 -16.61 14.45
N LYS A 139 -8.84 -16.54 14.61
CA LYS A 139 -9.77 -16.33 13.48
C LYS A 139 -9.49 -15.00 12.78
N LEU A 140 -9.23 -13.93 13.54
CA LEU A 140 -8.84 -12.64 13.00
C LEU A 140 -7.50 -12.73 12.26
N GLU A 141 -6.49 -13.36 12.84
CA GLU A 141 -5.16 -13.54 12.25
C GLU A 141 -5.21 -14.26 10.91
N ASN A 142 -6.00 -15.32 10.80
CA ASN A 142 -6.18 -16.06 9.55
C ASN A 142 -6.84 -15.17 8.48
N ARG A 143 -7.89 -14.42 8.83
CA ARG A 143 -8.55 -13.48 7.90
C ARG A 143 -7.59 -12.38 7.43
N LEU A 144 -6.77 -11.83 8.35
CA LEU A 144 -5.76 -10.83 8.01
C LEU A 144 -4.70 -11.43 7.08
N ALA A 145 -4.20 -12.64 7.34
CA ALA A 145 -3.22 -13.32 6.49
C ALA A 145 -3.76 -13.58 5.07
N GLU A 146 -4.99 -14.06 4.92
CA GLU A 146 -5.63 -14.25 3.61
C GLU A 146 -5.81 -12.93 2.86
N ALA A 147 -6.15 -11.85 3.56
CA ALA A 147 -6.24 -10.51 2.97
C ALA A 147 -4.85 -9.99 2.54
N GLU A 148 -3.81 -10.17 3.36
CA GLU A 148 -2.43 -9.82 3.01
C GLU A 148 -1.95 -10.58 1.77
N GLN A 149 -2.24 -11.88 1.68
CA GLN A 149 -1.87 -12.71 0.54
C GLN A 149 -2.53 -12.21 -0.76
N ARG A 150 -3.80 -11.77 -0.70
CA ARG A 150 -4.47 -11.16 -1.86
C ARG A 150 -3.83 -9.85 -2.30
N GLN A 151 -3.10 -9.17 -1.42
CA GLN A 151 -2.40 -7.90 -1.67
C GLN A 151 -0.93 -8.05 -2.07
N TRP A 152 -0.46 -9.27 -2.31
CA TRP A 152 0.95 -9.55 -2.63
C TRP A 152 1.48 -8.71 -3.81
N MET A 153 0.66 -8.52 -4.85
CA MET A 153 1.06 -7.78 -6.05
C MET A 153 1.26 -6.29 -5.75
N MET A 154 0.34 -5.67 -5.00
CA MET A 154 0.47 -4.27 -4.57
C MET A 154 1.72 -4.08 -3.71
N ARG A 155 1.95 -4.96 -2.72
CA ARG A 155 3.14 -4.91 -1.85
C ARG A 155 4.43 -5.02 -2.64
N ASN A 156 4.50 -5.93 -3.61
CA ASN A 156 5.66 -6.05 -4.49
C ASN A 156 5.89 -4.80 -5.35
N MET A 157 4.82 -4.13 -5.80
CA MET A 157 4.94 -2.87 -6.55
C MET A 157 5.42 -1.72 -5.66
N LEU A 158 4.89 -1.59 -4.44
CA LEU A 158 5.37 -0.61 -3.45
C LEU A 158 6.82 -0.89 -3.06
N GLN A 159 7.19 -2.16 -2.90
CA GLN A 159 8.56 -2.56 -2.60
C GLN A 159 9.49 -2.12 -3.73
N LYS A 160 9.15 -2.44 -4.98
CA LYS A 160 9.91 -2.02 -6.16
C LYS A 160 10.00 -0.50 -6.25
N LEU A 161 8.90 0.22 -6.03
CA LEU A 161 8.88 1.68 -6.11
C LEU A 161 9.95 2.34 -5.21
N HIS A 162 10.19 1.78 -4.02
CA HIS A 162 11.09 2.36 -3.02
C HIS A 162 12.46 1.68 -2.94
N GLU A 163 12.55 0.38 -3.09
CA GLU A 163 13.81 -0.37 -2.99
C GLU A 163 14.59 -0.38 -4.31
N SER A 164 13.89 -0.33 -5.45
CA SER A 164 14.58 -0.43 -6.74
C SER A 164 15.52 0.73 -6.96
N THR A 165 15.33 1.92 -6.39
CA THR A 165 16.29 3.02 -6.64
C THR A 165 17.71 2.70 -6.17
N ILE A 166 17.85 1.99 -5.05
CA ILE A 166 19.17 1.64 -4.49
C ILE A 166 19.72 0.42 -5.21
N ASN A 167 18.91 -0.62 -5.40
CA ASN A 167 19.36 -1.84 -6.08
C ASN A 167 19.57 -1.61 -7.60
N ASP A 168 18.72 -0.83 -8.27
CA ASP A 168 18.90 -0.41 -9.67
C ASP A 168 20.13 0.48 -9.84
N PHE A 169 20.52 1.24 -8.82
CA PHE A 169 21.74 2.06 -8.85
C PHE A 169 23.00 1.23 -8.58
N ILE A 170 22.95 0.31 -7.61
CA ILE A 170 24.11 -0.50 -7.18
C ILE A 170 24.34 -1.70 -8.12
N GLU A 171 23.28 -2.39 -8.54
CA GLU A 171 23.38 -3.69 -9.22
C GLU A 171 23.35 -3.60 -10.76
N ASN A 172 23.03 -2.43 -11.33
CA ASN A 172 23.00 -2.27 -12.79
C ASN A 172 23.99 -1.19 -13.29
N PRO A 173 25.27 -1.54 -13.55
CA PRO A 173 26.14 -0.71 -14.37
C PRO A 173 25.57 -0.60 -15.80
N GLY A 174 24.80 0.47 -16.02
CA GLY A 174 24.22 0.95 -17.27
C GLY A 174 22.77 0.48 -17.47
N PHE A 175 21.86 1.43 -17.29
CA PHE A 175 20.39 1.34 -17.36
C PHE A 175 19.82 0.60 -18.58
N GLY A 176 18.88 -0.30 -18.32
CA GLY A 176 18.00 -0.94 -19.31
C GLY A 176 16.53 -0.77 -18.90
N VAL A 177 15.80 0.08 -19.61
CA VAL A 177 14.40 0.50 -19.34
C VAL A 177 13.38 -0.61 -19.71
N VAL A 178 13.75 -1.89 -19.55
CA VAL A 178 12.86 -3.00 -19.91
C VAL A 178 11.97 -3.39 -18.73
N ARG A 179 10.85 -2.66 -18.64
CA ARG A 179 9.49 -3.14 -18.36
C ARG A 179 9.29 -4.08 -17.17
N MET A 180 9.58 -3.62 -15.95
CA MET A 180 8.61 -3.91 -14.90
C MET A 180 7.26 -3.31 -15.32
N PRO A 181 6.12 -3.98 -15.06
CA PRO A 181 4.81 -3.38 -15.27
C PRO A 181 4.85 -2.01 -14.61
N ARG A 182 4.50 -0.95 -15.35
CA ARG A 182 4.57 0.42 -14.83
C ARG A 182 3.79 0.46 -13.51
N PRO A 183 4.43 0.75 -12.37
CA PRO A 183 3.74 0.72 -11.08
C PRO A 183 2.51 1.65 -11.05
N SER A 184 2.53 2.75 -11.81
CA SER A 184 1.50 3.78 -11.83
C SER A 184 0.10 3.24 -12.08
N GLU A 185 -0.13 2.54 -13.20
CA GLU A 185 -1.49 2.15 -13.60
C GLU A 185 -2.11 1.17 -12.59
N TYR A 186 -1.31 0.27 -12.03
CA TYR A 186 -1.78 -0.69 -11.04
C TYR A 186 -1.97 -0.04 -9.67
N LEU A 187 -0.98 0.71 -9.17
CA LEU A 187 -1.06 1.37 -7.87
C LEU A 187 -2.18 2.40 -7.85
N ASP A 188 -2.34 3.19 -8.91
CA ASP A 188 -3.45 4.14 -8.99
C ASP A 188 -4.79 3.43 -9.00
N ARG A 189 -4.98 2.33 -9.74
CA ARG A 189 -6.26 1.60 -9.70
C ARG A 189 -6.52 0.92 -8.36
N ALA A 190 -5.51 0.30 -7.77
CA ALA A 190 -5.62 -0.39 -6.50
C ALA A 190 -5.92 0.62 -5.38
N PHE A 191 -5.19 1.73 -5.33
CA PHE A 191 -5.39 2.76 -4.32
C PHE A 191 -6.60 3.64 -4.58
N ILE A 192 -6.89 4.10 -5.81
CA ILE A 192 -8.06 4.98 -6.06
C ILE A 192 -9.36 4.28 -5.64
N ARG A 193 -9.48 2.96 -5.86
CA ARG A 193 -10.66 2.22 -5.43
C ARG A 193 -10.82 2.22 -3.91
N ASP A 194 -9.72 2.20 -3.16
CA ASP A 194 -9.72 2.15 -1.69
C ASP A 194 -9.57 3.55 -1.04
N SER A 195 -9.06 4.54 -1.79
CA SER A 195 -8.78 5.92 -1.38
C SER A 195 -9.81 6.91 -1.91
N GLN A 196 -10.86 6.45 -2.60
CA GLN A 196 -12.13 7.15 -2.56
C GLN A 196 -12.59 7.08 -1.10
N ILE A 197 -11.97 7.94 -0.30
CA ILE A 197 -12.32 8.24 1.08
C ILE A 197 -13.80 8.57 0.98
N ARG A 198 -14.63 7.59 1.34
CA ARG A 198 -16.06 7.83 1.49
C ARG A 198 -16.17 8.99 2.46
N GLU A 199 -17.03 9.95 2.14
CA GLU A 199 -17.30 11.08 3.01
C GLU A 199 -17.44 10.55 4.45
N PRO A 200 -16.79 11.20 5.44
CA PRO A 200 -16.83 10.74 6.81
C PRO A 200 -18.26 10.42 7.22
N LEU A 201 -18.52 9.18 7.63
CA LEU A 201 -19.87 8.74 7.94
C LEU A 201 -20.32 9.41 9.22
N GLU A 202 -21.24 10.36 9.10
CA GLU A 202 -21.83 11.11 10.21
C GLU A 202 -22.44 10.18 11.27
N GLN A 203 -22.22 10.55 12.52
CA GLN A 203 -22.80 9.96 13.71
C GLN A 203 -23.70 10.98 14.41
N PRO A 204 -24.71 10.52 15.17
CA PRO A 204 -25.48 11.39 16.04
C PRO A 204 -24.57 12.10 17.07
N GLU A 205 -24.91 13.37 17.39
CA GLU A 205 -24.19 14.18 18.37
C GLU A 205 -24.12 13.50 19.76
N PRO A 206 -22.96 13.54 20.46
CA PRO A 206 -22.76 12.95 21.78
C PRO A 206 -23.84 13.33 22.80
N GLY A 207 -24.25 14.61 22.76
CA GLY A 207 -25.17 15.19 23.74
C GLY A 207 -26.62 14.73 23.63
N SER A 208 -26.99 14.00 22.58
CA SER A 208 -28.37 13.49 22.42
C SER A 208 -28.61 12.16 23.16
N LEU A 209 -27.59 11.54 23.75
CA LEU A 209 -27.68 10.22 24.40
C LEU A 209 -27.77 10.30 25.94
N VAL A 210 -28.39 11.38 26.46
CA VAL A 210 -28.42 11.73 27.89
C VAL A 210 -28.95 10.59 28.79
N SER A 211 -28.14 10.28 29.81
CA SER A 211 -28.48 9.58 31.07
C SER A 211 -28.79 8.10 31.01
N LEU A 212 -27.96 7.34 30.32
CA LEU A 212 -27.96 5.88 30.44
C LEU A 212 -26.67 5.42 31.13
N ILE A 213 -26.72 5.23 32.45
CA ILE A 213 -25.73 4.44 33.19
C ILE A 213 -26.21 2.99 33.14
N PRO A 214 -25.75 2.16 32.18
CA PRO A 214 -26.10 0.76 32.20
C PRO A 214 -25.46 0.07 33.40
N GLU A 215 -26.21 -0.83 34.01
CA GLU A 215 -25.64 -1.78 34.95
C GLU A 215 -24.86 -2.83 34.14
N ILE A 216 -23.69 -3.23 34.63
CA ILE A 216 -22.89 -4.26 33.95
C ILE A 216 -23.63 -5.57 34.12
N ASP A 217 -24.12 -6.11 33.02
CA ASP A 217 -24.79 -7.40 33.03
C ASP A 217 -23.72 -8.49 33.20
N GLN A 218 -23.89 -9.33 34.22
CA GLN A 218 -23.04 -10.51 34.42
C GLN A 218 -23.57 -11.73 33.66
N GLN A 219 -24.83 -11.71 33.24
CA GLN A 219 -25.38 -12.75 32.39
C GLN A 219 -25.08 -12.43 30.93
N ASP A 220 -24.75 -13.44 30.14
CA ASP A 220 -24.49 -13.31 28.70
C ASP A 220 -25.86 -13.15 28.01
N PRO A 221 -26.30 -11.95 27.57
CA PRO A 221 -27.62 -11.82 26.97
C PRO A 221 -27.73 -12.72 25.74
N GLU A 222 -28.88 -13.38 25.57
CA GLU A 222 -29.18 -14.16 24.36
C GLU A 222 -28.88 -13.30 23.11
N GLY A 223 -27.99 -13.79 22.24
CA GLY A 223 -27.54 -13.07 21.05
C GLY A 223 -26.14 -12.45 21.12
N MET A 224 -25.45 -12.55 22.24
CA MET A 224 -24.06 -12.06 22.41
C MET A 224 -23.05 -12.63 21.42
N HIS A 225 -23.25 -13.86 20.95
CA HIS A 225 -22.39 -14.46 19.95
C HIS A 225 -22.34 -13.63 18.65
N GLY A 226 -23.49 -13.14 18.18
CA GLY A 226 -23.56 -12.29 16.98
C GLY A 226 -22.93 -10.92 17.18
N ILE A 227 -23.02 -10.36 18.39
CA ILE A 227 -22.41 -9.07 18.73
C ILE A 227 -20.88 -9.20 18.71
N LEU A 228 -20.33 -10.26 19.32
CA LEU A 228 -18.89 -10.51 19.33
C LEU A 228 -18.34 -10.74 17.92
N GLU A 229 -19.04 -11.51 17.08
CA GLU A 229 -18.62 -11.73 15.69
C GLU A 229 -18.63 -10.42 14.88
N ASN A 230 -19.64 -9.57 15.05
CA ASN A 230 -19.70 -8.26 14.41
C ASN A 230 -18.59 -7.34 14.92
N HIS A 231 -18.28 -7.35 16.22
CA HIS A 231 -17.16 -6.61 16.77
C HIS A 231 -15.84 -6.99 16.07
N TRP A 232 -15.54 -8.28 15.93
CA TRP A 232 -14.33 -8.72 15.20
C TRP A 232 -14.36 -8.38 13.71
N GLY A 233 -15.55 -8.38 13.08
CA GLY A 233 -15.75 -7.83 11.74
C GLY A 233 -15.35 -6.36 11.65
N ASN A 234 -15.72 -5.56 12.66
CA ASN A 234 -15.39 -4.15 12.76
C ASN A 234 -13.89 -3.92 13.01
N VAL A 235 -13.26 -4.74 13.86
CA VAL A 235 -11.79 -4.70 14.06
C VAL A 235 -11.06 -4.99 12.75
N PHE A 236 -11.48 -6.03 12.03
CA PHE A 236 -10.91 -6.38 10.73
C PHE A 236 -11.07 -5.23 9.71
N GLN A 237 -12.24 -4.58 9.69
CA GLN A 237 -12.50 -3.45 8.79
C GLN A 237 -11.67 -2.22 9.14
N PHE A 238 -11.54 -1.89 10.42
CA PHE A 238 -10.74 -0.76 10.89
C PHE A 238 -9.25 -0.97 10.60
N GLY A 239 -8.77 -2.21 10.80
CA GLY A 239 -7.39 -2.64 10.54
C GLY A 239 -7.11 -3.10 9.11
N ASP A 240 -7.98 -2.81 8.13
CA ASP A 240 -7.99 -3.44 6.80
C ASP A 240 -6.59 -3.59 6.18
N PRO A 241 -6.09 -4.83 6.00
CA PRO A 241 -4.76 -5.10 5.45
C PRO A 241 -4.48 -4.46 4.09
N LYS A 242 -5.52 -4.18 3.30
CA LYS A 242 -5.37 -3.49 2.01
C LYS A 242 -4.84 -2.08 2.17
N ARG A 243 -5.13 -1.44 3.30
CA ARG A 243 -4.75 -0.07 3.59
C ARG A 243 -3.40 0.03 4.29
N ASN A 244 -2.86 -1.06 4.82
CA ASN A 244 -1.60 -1.04 5.56
C ASN A 244 -0.37 -0.77 4.68
N GLY A 245 -0.51 -0.81 3.35
CA GLY A 245 0.61 -0.64 2.42
C GLY A 245 1.64 -1.76 2.55
N LEU A 246 2.92 -1.42 2.32
CA LEU A 246 4.05 -2.31 2.57
C LEU A 246 4.72 -1.94 3.90
N ILE A 247 4.78 -2.90 4.82
CA ILE A 247 5.46 -2.75 6.11
C ILE A 247 6.89 -3.29 5.96
N ARG A 248 7.88 -2.48 6.31
CA ARG A 248 9.31 -2.85 6.29
C ARG A 248 9.84 -3.05 7.71
N PRO A 249 10.97 -3.76 7.89
CA PRO A 249 11.68 -3.80 9.16
C PRO A 249 11.94 -2.40 9.71
N GLY A 250 11.94 -2.24 11.04
CA GLY A 250 12.13 -0.93 11.67
C GLY A 250 10.88 -0.06 11.72
N ARG A 251 9.68 -0.66 11.63
CA ARG A 251 8.38 0.04 11.72
C ARG A 251 8.23 1.16 10.67
N GLU A 252 8.73 0.93 9.47
CA GLU A 252 8.47 1.80 8.32
C GLU A 252 7.30 1.27 7.51
N VAL A 253 6.44 2.17 7.04
CA VAL A 253 5.28 1.84 6.20
C VAL A 253 5.35 2.64 4.92
N VAL A 254 5.20 1.96 3.78
CA VAL A 254 5.24 2.56 2.45
C VAL A 254 3.84 2.55 1.86
N GLY A 255 3.33 3.74 1.53
CA GLY A 255 2.00 3.89 0.94
C GLY A 255 0.85 3.40 1.83
N GLY A 256 1.06 3.28 3.14
CA GLY A 256 0.00 2.94 4.08
C GLY A 256 -0.94 4.11 4.33
N LEU A 257 -2.21 3.81 4.51
CA LEU A 257 -3.24 4.76 4.94
C LEU A 257 -3.53 4.54 6.44
N PRO A 258 -3.89 5.61 7.18
CA PRO A 258 -4.35 5.47 8.56
C PRO A 258 -5.56 4.52 8.67
N HIS A 259 -5.67 3.82 9.80
CA HIS A 259 -6.82 2.99 10.14
C HIS A 259 -8.09 3.84 10.25
N GLN A 260 -9.18 3.35 9.67
CA GLN A 260 -10.49 3.97 9.74
C GLN A 260 -11.57 2.94 9.40
N PHE A 261 -12.82 3.25 9.74
CA PHE A 261 -13.96 2.53 9.20
C PHE A 261 -14.20 2.89 7.74
N ASN A 262 -14.46 1.88 6.91
CA ASN A 262 -14.82 2.07 5.50
C ASN A 262 -16.35 2.04 5.29
N GLU A 263 -17.09 1.42 6.19
CA GLU A 263 -18.53 1.24 6.13
C GLU A 263 -19.10 1.34 7.55
N LYS A 264 -20.39 1.61 7.64
CA LYS A 264 -21.07 1.66 8.93
C LYS A 264 -21.10 0.25 9.54
N PRO A 265 -20.65 0.06 10.79
CA PRO A 265 -20.75 -1.22 11.46
C PRO A 265 -22.20 -1.71 11.53
N GLU A 266 -22.42 -2.96 11.13
CA GLU A 266 -23.72 -3.61 11.25
C GLU A 266 -23.86 -4.25 12.63
N MET A 267 -25.07 -4.22 13.18
CA MET A 267 -25.39 -4.81 14.48
C MET A 267 -26.48 -5.86 14.30
N PRO A 268 -26.42 -6.98 15.05
CA PRO A 268 -27.45 -8.01 14.93
C PRO A 268 -28.78 -7.46 15.42
N LYS A 269 -29.87 -7.81 14.73
CA LYS A 269 -31.22 -7.49 15.20
C LYS A 269 -31.44 -8.10 16.60
N PRO A 270 -32.15 -7.41 17.51
CA PRO A 270 -32.93 -6.20 17.29
C PRO A 270 -32.12 -4.89 17.45
N TRP A 271 -30.79 -4.93 17.56
CA TRP A 271 -30.02 -3.74 17.90
C TRP A 271 -29.73 -2.85 16.68
N LYS A 272 -29.89 -1.54 16.87
CA LYS A 272 -29.48 -0.50 15.92
C LYS A 272 -28.28 0.23 16.49
N LEU A 273 -27.23 0.36 15.68
CA LEU A 273 -26.07 1.16 16.03
C LEU A 273 -26.43 2.65 16.04
N LEU A 274 -26.30 3.27 17.21
CA LEU A 274 -26.37 4.71 17.36
C LEU A 274 -25.01 5.32 17.14
N ARG A 275 -23.98 4.83 17.85
CA ARG A 275 -22.67 5.47 17.88
C ARG A 275 -21.52 4.47 18.10
N VAL A 276 -20.34 4.81 17.55
CA VAL A 276 -19.07 4.12 17.82
C VAL A 276 -18.00 5.15 18.11
N GLU A 277 -17.43 5.07 19.30
CA GLU A 277 -16.28 5.89 19.69
C GLU A 277 -15.03 5.02 19.85
N LEU A 278 -13.86 5.61 19.62
CA LEU A 278 -12.58 4.93 19.86
C LEU A 278 -12.07 5.31 21.26
N VAL A 279 -11.74 4.29 22.04
CA VAL A 279 -11.02 4.42 23.30
C VAL A 279 -9.53 4.25 23.05
N GLY A 280 -8.78 5.32 23.25
CA GLY A 280 -7.33 5.36 23.07
C GLY A 280 -6.57 5.01 24.33
N LEU A 281 -5.62 4.07 24.22
CA LEU A 281 -4.76 3.63 25.32
C LEU A 281 -3.27 3.93 25.09
N LEU A 282 -2.89 4.34 23.87
CA LEU A 282 -1.48 4.45 23.47
C LEU A 282 -0.97 5.89 23.46
N LEU A 283 -1.72 6.82 22.87
CA LEU A 283 -1.20 8.16 22.56
C LEU A 283 -1.27 9.17 23.71
N LYS A 284 -1.98 8.82 24.80
CA LYS A 284 -2.19 9.66 25.97
C LYS A 284 -1.76 8.88 27.21
N GLU A 285 -1.31 9.61 28.22
CA GLU A 285 -0.88 9.02 29.50
C GLU A 285 -2.04 8.31 30.22
N GLU A 286 -3.22 8.93 30.21
CA GLU A 286 -4.46 8.33 30.70
C GLU A 286 -5.34 7.82 29.53
N PRO A 287 -6.10 6.74 29.73
CA PRO A 287 -7.12 6.30 28.78
C PRO A 287 -8.16 7.40 28.48
N VAL A 288 -8.44 7.64 27.20
CA VAL A 288 -9.40 8.66 26.75
C VAL A 288 -10.35 8.13 25.69
N VAL A 289 -11.52 8.74 25.57
CA VAL A 289 -12.45 8.52 24.44
C VAL A 289 -12.36 9.69 23.47
N TYR A 290 -12.16 9.39 22.18
CA TYR A 290 -12.19 10.38 21.11
C TYR A 290 -13.63 10.66 20.67
N MET A 291 -14.07 11.91 20.81
CA MET A 291 -15.43 12.35 20.52
C MET A 291 -15.53 12.86 19.08
N SER A 292 -15.61 11.95 18.12
CA SER A 292 -15.82 12.32 16.71
C SER A 292 -17.32 12.41 16.37
N ALA A 293 -17.66 13.34 15.48
CA ALA A 293 -18.96 13.37 14.80
C ALA A 293 -19.04 12.35 13.65
N HIS A 294 -17.92 11.70 13.32
CA HIS A 294 -17.83 10.67 12.28
C HIS A 294 -17.38 9.34 12.88
N LEU A 295 -17.46 8.26 12.08
CA LEU A 295 -16.80 7.00 12.46
C LEU A 295 -15.29 7.22 12.69
N PRO A 296 -14.68 6.45 13.63
CA PRO A 296 -13.26 6.60 13.95
C PRO A 296 -12.35 6.54 12.71
N ASP A 297 -11.54 7.59 12.54
CA ASP A 297 -10.47 7.72 11.56
C ASP A 297 -9.20 8.27 12.23
N MET A 298 -8.14 7.46 12.26
CA MET A 298 -6.85 7.79 12.88
C MET A 298 -6.20 9.07 12.31
N LYS A 299 -6.57 9.50 11.09
CA LYS A 299 -6.08 10.75 10.50
C LYS A 299 -6.62 11.98 11.23
N GLU A 300 -7.88 11.94 11.66
CA GLU A 300 -8.58 13.06 12.29
C GLU A 300 -8.38 13.11 13.81
N LEU A 301 -8.09 11.98 14.45
CA LEU A 301 -8.08 11.87 15.93
C LEU A 301 -7.16 12.86 16.65
N ARG A 302 -6.11 13.37 16.00
CA ARG A 302 -5.19 14.33 16.62
C ARG A 302 -5.87 15.67 16.95
N SER A 303 -6.90 16.05 16.20
CA SER A 303 -7.65 17.31 16.37
C SER A 303 -9.01 17.11 17.03
N VAL A 304 -9.47 15.87 17.14
CA VAL A 304 -10.78 15.57 17.72
C VAL A 304 -10.74 15.76 19.24
N PRO A 305 -11.76 16.41 19.85
CA PRO A 305 -11.82 16.55 21.30
C PRO A 305 -11.88 15.19 21.98
N THR A 306 -11.28 15.12 23.18
CA THR A 306 -11.24 13.90 23.99
C THR A 306 -11.97 14.11 25.30
N ARG A 307 -12.63 13.06 25.80
CA ARG A 307 -13.18 13.01 27.16
C ARG A 307 -12.53 11.89 27.97
N LYS A 308 -12.66 11.99 29.29
CA LYS A 308 -12.34 10.89 30.21
C LYS A 308 -13.30 9.71 30.00
N LEU A 309 -12.85 8.52 30.40
CA LEU A 309 -13.72 7.36 30.46
C LEU A 309 -14.87 7.58 31.44
N GLU A 310 -16.04 7.09 31.08
CA GLU A 310 -17.19 7.04 31.99
C GLU A 310 -17.12 5.82 32.92
N SER A 311 -18.02 5.73 33.90
CA SER A 311 -18.02 4.66 34.91
C SER A 311 -18.10 3.25 34.29
N PHE A 312 -18.98 3.08 33.30
CA PHE A 312 -19.10 1.83 32.53
C PHE A 312 -17.78 1.51 31.80
N GLU A 313 -17.23 2.47 31.05
CA GLU A 313 -16.04 2.26 30.22
C GLU A 313 -14.81 1.94 31.07
N SER A 314 -14.65 2.64 32.20
CA SER A 314 -13.57 2.40 33.16
C SER A 314 -13.63 0.98 33.72
N SER A 315 -14.82 0.55 34.17
CA SER A 315 -15.02 -0.79 34.74
C SER A 315 -14.88 -1.89 33.69
N ALA A 316 -15.36 -1.65 32.47
CA ALA A 316 -15.25 -2.56 31.35
C ALA A 316 -13.79 -2.69 30.86
N LEU A 317 -13.03 -1.60 30.81
CA LEU A 317 -11.63 -1.61 30.40
C LEU A 317 -10.78 -2.53 31.28
N GLU A 318 -11.03 -2.56 32.59
CA GLU A 318 -10.35 -3.47 33.51
C GLU A 318 -10.60 -4.95 33.17
N LYS A 319 -11.80 -5.29 32.71
CA LYS A 319 -12.10 -6.65 32.23
C LYS A 319 -11.41 -6.94 30.90
N LEU A 320 -11.37 -5.98 29.98
CA LEU A 320 -10.64 -6.13 28.71
C LEU A 320 -9.14 -6.32 28.95
N ARG A 321 -8.54 -5.62 29.92
CA ARG A 321 -7.14 -5.82 30.32
C ARG A 321 -6.86 -7.23 30.84
N LYS A 322 -7.85 -7.86 31.49
CA LYS A 322 -7.80 -9.25 31.96
C LYS A 322 -8.05 -10.29 30.85
N GLY A 323 -8.20 -9.87 29.61
CA GLY A 323 -8.32 -10.78 28.47
C GLY A 323 -9.72 -10.95 27.89
N GLU A 324 -10.76 -10.34 28.46
CA GLU A 324 -12.10 -10.36 27.84
C GLU A 324 -12.12 -9.55 26.53
N ASP A 325 -12.86 -10.00 25.51
CA ASP A 325 -12.95 -9.25 24.24
C ASP A 325 -14.09 -8.26 24.19
N LEU A 326 -15.10 -8.45 25.03
CA LEU A 326 -16.34 -7.70 24.93
C LEU A 326 -17.01 -7.65 26.30
N VAL A 327 -17.33 -6.44 26.74
CA VAL A 327 -18.12 -6.21 27.96
C VAL A 327 -19.36 -5.45 27.57
N THR A 328 -20.51 -5.90 28.05
CA THR A 328 -21.79 -5.25 27.80
C THR A 328 -22.37 -4.66 29.08
N GLY A 329 -23.16 -3.61 28.90
CA GLY A 329 -24.02 -3.06 29.94
C GLY A 329 -25.36 -2.74 29.31
N THR A 330 -26.45 -3.18 29.94
CA THR A 330 -27.80 -3.00 29.42
C THR A 330 -28.59 -2.05 30.30
N ASN A 331 -29.62 -1.45 29.70
CA ASN A 331 -30.66 -0.71 30.40
C ASN A 331 -31.98 -0.84 29.60
N PRO A 332 -33.10 -0.29 30.11
CA PRO A 332 -34.39 -0.41 29.43
C PRO A 332 -34.46 0.16 28.00
N ASP A 333 -33.57 1.11 27.66
CA ASP A 333 -33.62 1.90 26.42
C ASP A 333 -32.53 1.51 25.41
N GLY A 334 -31.50 0.78 25.84
CA GLY A 334 -30.37 0.45 24.99
C GLY A 334 -29.34 -0.47 25.62
N MET A 335 -28.22 -0.61 24.91
CA MET A 335 -27.07 -1.38 25.31
C MET A 335 -25.81 -0.58 25.03
N ARG A 336 -24.86 -0.60 25.96
CA ARG A 336 -23.48 -0.15 25.74
C ARG A 336 -22.57 -1.35 25.70
N ILE A 337 -21.55 -1.24 24.86
CA ILE A 337 -20.58 -2.30 24.64
C ILE A 337 -19.19 -1.69 24.59
N LEU A 338 -18.24 -2.30 25.27
CA LEU A 338 -16.83 -2.01 25.11
C LEU A 338 -16.14 -3.25 24.54
N GLY A 339 -15.64 -3.14 23.30
CA GLY A 339 -14.98 -4.24 22.60
C GLY A 339 -13.48 -4.00 22.41
N ALA A 340 -12.65 -5.01 22.71
CA ALA A 340 -11.21 -4.92 22.72
C ALA A 340 -10.59 -4.80 21.31
N LEU A 341 -9.63 -3.89 21.16
CA LEU A 341 -8.71 -3.88 20.02
C LEU A 341 -7.43 -4.60 20.41
N ARG A 342 -7.38 -5.90 20.17
CA ARG A 342 -6.20 -6.72 20.51
C ARG A 342 -5.16 -6.73 19.39
N SER A 343 -3.90 -6.77 19.80
CA SER A 343 -2.76 -6.94 18.91
C SER A 343 -2.74 -8.36 18.34
N ALA A 344 -3.15 -8.50 17.08
CA ALA A 344 -2.88 -9.70 16.28
C ALA A 344 -1.41 -9.72 15.83
N GLN A 345 -0.90 -10.88 15.39
CA GLN A 345 0.45 -10.99 14.83
C GLN A 345 0.76 -9.94 13.75
N GLN A 346 -0.21 -9.62 12.88
CA GLN A 346 -0.03 -8.60 11.84
C GLN A 346 0.06 -7.18 12.41
N CYS A 347 -0.62 -6.89 13.52
CA CYS A 347 -0.62 -5.57 14.17
C CYS A 347 0.75 -5.25 14.77
N GLN A 348 1.45 -6.27 15.29
CA GLN A 348 2.78 -6.13 15.92
C GLN A 348 3.82 -5.55 14.97
N LYS A 349 3.70 -5.82 13.66
CA LYS A 349 4.63 -5.31 12.64
C LYS A 349 4.73 -3.77 12.68
N CYS A 350 3.64 -3.09 13.01
CA CYS A 350 3.57 -1.62 13.10
C CYS A 350 3.50 -1.13 14.56
N HIS A 351 2.76 -1.80 15.42
CA HIS A 351 2.50 -1.35 16.79
C HIS A 351 3.52 -1.86 17.82
N GLY A 352 4.34 -2.86 17.48
CA GLY A 352 5.18 -3.56 18.45
C GLY A 352 4.35 -4.35 19.46
N GLY A 353 4.88 -4.52 20.66
CA GLY A 353 4.22 -5.25 21.75
C GLY A 353 4.15 -6.76 21.49
N GLU A 354 3.27 -7.42 22.23
CA GLU A 354 3.05 -8.86 22.21
C GLU A 354 1.66 -9.21 21.65
N ARG A 355 1.42 -10.50 21.43
CA ARG A 355 0.18 -10.99 20.84
C ARG A 355 -0.89 -10.97 21.93
N GLY A 356 -2.02 -10.32 21.66
CA GLY A 356 -3.11 -10.20 22.63
C GLY A 356 -3.11 -8.90 23.42
N ASP A 357 -2.04 -8.08 23.34
CA ASP A 357 -1.97 -6.76 23.95
C ASP A 357 -3.19 -5.91 23.59
N LEU A 358 -3.72 -5.19 24.57
CA LEU A 358 -4.84 -4.28 24.36
C LEU A 358 -4.34 -2.94 23.79
N LEU A 359 -4.55 -2.73 22.49
CA LEU A 359 -4.15 -1.51 21.77
C LEU A 359 -5.16 -0.36 21.93
N GLY A 360 -6.40 -0.70 22.27
CA GLY A 360 -7.52 0.23 22.38
C GLY A 360 -8.83 -0.50 22.60
N ALA A 361 -9.95 0.20 22.47
CA ALA A 361 -11.27 -0.42 22.43
C ALA A 361 -12.25 0.40 21.58
N PHE A 362 -13.31 -0.24 21.11
CA PHE A 362 -14.48 0.45 20.56
C PHE A 362 -15.59 0.51 21.61
N SER A 363 -16.09 1.72 21.88
CA SER A 363 -17.26 1.97 22.71
C SER A 363 -18.48 2.13 21.81
N TYR A 364 -19.41 1.18 21.86
CA TYR A 364 -20.64 1.17 21.07
C TYR A 364 -21.83 1.62 21.92
N SER A 365 -22.70 2.44 21.32
CA SER A 365 -24.02 2.76 21.84
C SER A 365 -25.08 2.20 20.90
N LEU A 366 -25.95 1.34 21.43
CA LEU A 366 -27.01 0.66 20.69
C LEU A 366 -28.38 0.99 21.26
N SER A 367 -29.39 1.09 20.39
CA SER A 367 -30.81 1.07 20.79
C SER A 367 -31.52 -0.16 20.24
N LYS A 368 -32.66 -0.53 20.84
CA LYS A 368 -33.55 -1.53 20.23
C LYS A 368 -34.26 -0.91 19.02
N ALA A 369 -34.29 -1.63 17.91
CA ALA A 369 -35.04 -1.23 16.72
C ALA A 369 -36.54 -1.23 17.03
N GLY A 370 -37.22 -0.13 16.72
CA GLY A 370 -38.68 -0.01 16.84
C GLY A 370 -39.20 0.75 18.07
N ARG A 371 -38.35 1.47 18.80
CA ARG A 371 -38.77 2.56 19.70
C ARG A 371 -38.43 3.92 19.11
#